data_AF-A0A1F7I9E9-F1
#
_entry.id   AF-A0A1F7I9E9-F1
#
_cell.length_a   1.000
_cell.length_b   1.000
_cell.length_c   1.000
_cell.angle_alpha   90.00
_cell.angle_beta   90.00
_cell.angle_gamma   90.00
#
_symmetry.space_group_name_H-M   'P 1'
#
loop_
_entity.id
_entity.type
_entity.pdbx_description
1 polymer ?
#
loop_
_entity_poly.entity_id
_entity_poly.type
_entity_poly.pdbx_seq_one_letter_code
_entity_poly.pdbx_strand_id
1 'polypeptide(L)'
;MGRQILSKTQLHEVILSNRYKLDSDSHASYLDEFELLNKTAEEYGFEVNQEKTAKIIKEKLKGQKNTQVLKEKYEGAILQIRGVYSVKPEFALRSEEGFVKGELYVFHETATNKNHRDLAKELIEVKAVQLFPGCDEEYLYEALSEVTETYLYQTINKVAAKLPIYYVKFDEDGSFTVKDMSTV
;
A
#
# COMPACT_ATOMS: atom_id res chain seq x y z
N MET A 1 23.22 -0.79 -15.22
CA MET A 1 23.01 -1.98 -14.36
C MET A 1 21.60 -2.50 -14.61
N GLY A 2 21.47 -3.77 -14.99
CA GLY A 2 20.17 -4.41 -15.23
C GLY A 2 19.34 -4.48 -13.94
N ARG A 3 18.01 -4.40 -14.04
CA ARG A 3 17.12 -4.64 -12.90
C ARG A 3 17.24 -6.11 -12.49
N GLN A 4 17.60 -6.37 -11.24
CA GLN A 4 17.58 -7.73 -10.72
C GLN A 4 16.16 -8.10 -10.32
N ILE A 5 15.63 -9.15 -10.93
CA ILE A 5 14.34 -9.74 -10.58
C ILE A 5 14.61 -10.90 -9.63
N LEU A 6 13.89 -10.97 -8.50
CA LEU A 6 14.04 -12.08 -7.56
C LEU A 6 13.29 -13.31 -8.06
N SER A 7 13.94 -14.47 -7.99
CA SER A 7 13.25 -15.75 -8.10
C SER A 7 12.32 -15.97 -6.90
N LYS A 8 11.32 -16.86 -7.04
CA LYS A 8 10.39 -17.20 -5.95
C LYS A 8 11.14 -17.67 -4.69
N THR A 9 12.18 -18.48 -4.82
CA THR A 9 12.99 -18.97 -3.69
C THR A 9 13.71 -17.84 -2.97
N GLN A 10 14.35 -16.93 -3.72
CA GLN A 10 15.01 -15.75 -3.15
C GLN A 10 14.00 -14.84 -2.45
N LEU A 11 12.81 -14.66 -3.04
CA LEU A 11 11.76 -13.87 -2.43
C LEU A 11 11.30 -14.47 -1.09
N HIS A 12 11.13 -15.79 -1.02
CA HIS A 12 10.80 -16.48 0.23
C HIS A 12 11.86 -16.22 1.32
N GLU A 13 13.14 -16.27 0.96
CA GLU A 13 14.24 -15.97 1.90
C GLU A 13 14.20 -14.51 2.38
N VAL A 14 13.97 -13.56 1.46
CA VAL A 14 13.84 -12.14 1.78
C VAL A 14 12.65 -11.90 2.71
N ILE A 15 11.48 -12.45 2.40
CA ILE A 15 10.29 -12.33 3.27
C ILE A 15 10.57 -12.92 4.65
N LEU A 16 11.15 -14.12 4.70
CA LEU A 16 11.41 -14.81 5.96
C LEU A 16 12.38 -14.01 6.84
N SER A 17 13.44 -13.44 6.27
CA SER A 17 14.48 -12.71 6.99
C SER A 17 14.09 -11.28 7.37
N ASN A 18 13.17 -10.65 6.63
CA ASN A 18 12.81 -9.25 6.81
C ASN A 18 11.38 -9.01 7.33
N ARG A 19 10.62 -10.07 7.64
CA ARG A 19 9.28 -9.90 8.20
C ARG A 19 9.29 -9.33 9.61
N TYR A 20 8.30 -8.49 9.91
CA TYR A 20 8.06 -7.95 11.24
C TYR A 20 6.56 -7.90 11.51
N LYS A 21 6.19 -8.10 12.78
CA LYS A 21 4.80 -7.98 13.20
C LYS A 21 4.42 -6.51 13.24
N LEU A 22 3.25 -6.19 12.72
CA LEU A 22 2.71 -4.85 12.75
C LEU A 22 2.37 -4.45 14.19
N ASP A 23 2.81 -3.28 14.60
CA ASP A 23 2.34 -2.58 15.79
C ASP A 23 1.00 -1.90 15.51
N SER A 24 0.16 -1.73 16.54
CA SER A 24 -1.20 -1.19 16.40
C SER A 24 -1.26 0.24 15.87
N ASP A 25 -0.13 0.95 15.94
CA ASP A 25 -0.02 2.40 15.83
C ASP A 25 0.77 2.77 14.58
N SER A 26 0.00 3.04 13.52
CA SER A 26 0.40 3.79 12.33
C SER A 26 1.31 3.06 11.33
N HIS A 27 0.67 2.52 10.29
CA HIS A 27 1.36 2.13 9.08
C HIS A 27 1.24 3.24 8.06
N ALA A 28 2.38 3.55 7.44
CA ALA A 28 2.48 4.44 6.31
C ALA A 28 1.51 4.03 5.20
N SER A 29 0.72 5.00 4.74
CA SER A 29 0.20 4.92 3.39
C SER A 29 1.33 5.13 2.39
N TYR A 30 1.33 4.28 1.37
CA TYR A 30 2.22 4.35 0.21
C TYR A 30 1.60 5.11 -0.95
N LEU A 31 0.34 5.55 -0.78
CA LEU A 31 -0.43 6.24 -1.80
C LEU A 31 -0.59 7.70 -1.41
N ASP A 32 -0.73 8.55 -2.41
CA ASP A 32 -1.18 9.91 -2.19
C ASP A 32 -2.69 9.86 -1.87
N GLU A 33 -3.01 9.78 -0.58
CA GLU A 33 -4.39 9.71 -0.07
C GLU A 33 -5.26 10.89 -0.55
N PHE A 34 -4.63 12.04 -0.79
CA PHE A 34 -5.35 13.23 -1.25
C PHE A 34 -5.71 13.10 -2.73
N GLU A 35 -4.77 12.64 -3.56
CA GLU A 35 -5.05 12.32 -4.96
C GLU A 35 -6.07 11.18 -5.08
N LEU A 36 -5.92 10.14 -4.26
CA LEU A 36 -6.84 9.00 -4.22
C LEU A 36 -8.27 9.42 -3.89
N LEU A 37 -8.47 10.25 -2.85
CA LEU A 37 -9.79 10.73 -2.49
C LEU A 37 -10.41 11.57 -3.62
N ASN A 38 -9.63 12.43 -4.26
CA ASN A 38 -10.12 13.24 -5.37
C ASN A 38 -10.54 12.38 -6.58
N LYS A 39 -9.76 11.34 -6.92
CA LYS A 39 -10.18 10.38 -7.95
C LYS A 39 -11.45 9.63 -7.56
N THR A 40 -11.55 9.24 -6.30
CA THR A 40 -12.76 8.58 -5.78
C THR A 40 -13.98 9.49 -5.90
N ALA A 41 -13.81 10.78 -5.59
CA ALA A 41 -14.85 11.78 -5.76
C ALA A 41 -15.28 11.96 -7.22
N GLU A 42 -14.32 11.99 -8.14
CA GLU A 42 -14.58 12.07 -9.59
C GLU A 42 -15.33 10.84 -10.12
N GLU A 43 -14.92 9.64 -9.71
CA GLU A 43 -15.52 8.38 -10.18
C GLU A 43 -16.92 8.15 -9.61
N TYR A 44 -17.13 8.49 -8.34
CA TYR A 44 -18.39 8.25 -7.63
C TYR A 44 -19.32 9.47 -7.56
N GLY A 45 -18.85 10.66 -7.99
CA GLY A 45 -19.67 11.86 -8.13
C GLY A 45 -20.00 12.61 -6.83
N PHE A 46 -19.16 12.52 -5.80
CA PHE A 46 -19.35 13.26 -4.54
C PHE A 46 -18.42 14.48 -4.43
N GLU A 47 -18.74 15.42 -3.53
CA GLU A 47 -17.92 16.63 -3.36
C GLU A 47 -16.92 16.50 -2.21
N VAL A 48 -15.73 17.07 -2.41
CA VAL A 48 -14.64 17.09 -1.41
C VAL A 48 -14.26 18.53 -1.07
N ASN A 49 -14.33 18.87 0.22
CA ASN A 49 -13.76 20.09 0.75
C ASN A 49 -12.23 19.93 0.84
N GLN A 50 -11.54 20.53 -0.12
CA GLN A 50 -10.09 20.40 -0.30
C GLN A 50 -9.30 20.86 0.94
N GLU A 51 -9.68 21.96 1.57
CA GLU A 51 -8.96 22.54 2.71
C GLU A 51 -9.05 21.63 3.95
N LYS A 52 -10.27 21.19 4.29
CA LYS A 52 -10.49 20.29 5.43
C LYS A 52 -9.80 18.95 5.20
N THR A 53 -9.93 18.41 4.01
CA THR A 53 -9.30 17.14 3.62
C THR A 53 -7.78 17.21 3.75
N ALA A 54 -7.15 18.24 3.18
CA ALA A 54 -5.71 18.42 3.27
C ALA A 54 -5.23 18.51 4.72
N LYS A 55 -6.01 19.14 5.60
CA LYS A 55 -5.71 19.21 7.04
C LYS A 55 -5.76 17.83 7.71
N ILE A 56 -6.84 17.07 7.50
CA ILE A 56 -7.04 15.73 8.09
C ILE A 56 -5.94 14.77 7.64
N ILE A 57 -5.71 14.70 6.32
CA ILE A 57 -4.68 13.84 5.75
C ILE A 57 -3.30 14.23 6.31
N LYS A 58 -3.00 15.52 6.39
CA LYS A 58 -1.74 15.98 6.97
C LYS A 58 -1.60 15.61 8.45
N GLU A 59 -2.66 15.70 9.25
CA GLU A 59 -2.63 15.35 10.68
C GLU A 59 -2.50 13.84 10.90
N LYS A 60 -3.27 13.04 10.16
CA LYS A 60 -3.22 11.56 10.22
C LYS A 60 -1.92 10.99 9.67
N LEU A 61 -1.49 11.43 8.49
CA LEU A 61 -0.29 10.91 7.83
C LEU A 61 1.00 11.43 8.46
N LYS A 62 1.03 12.62 9.09
CA LYS A 62 2.20 13.03 9.90
C LYS A 62 2.42 12.13 11.12
N GLY A 63 1.35 11.53 11.65
CA GLY A 63 1.43 10.53 12.71
C GLY A 63 1.90 9.15 12.22
N GLN A 64 1.87 8.90 10.90
CA GLN A 64 2.41 7.70 10.30
C GLN A 64 3.91 7.89 10.08
N LYS A 65 4.71 7.05 10.77
CA LYS A 65 6.15 7.27 10.96
C LYS A 65 7.01 7.31 9.69
N ASN A 66 6.48 7.10 8.49
CA ASN A 66 7.24 7.18 7.24
C ASN A 66 6.27 7.19 6.03
N THR A 67 5.73 8.32 5.58
CA THR A 67 5.17 8.35 4.21
C THR A 67 6.29 8.06 3.22
N GLN A 68 6.39 6.80 2.76
CA GLN A 68 7.41 6.38 1.83
C GLN A 68 7.03 6.94 0.47
N VAL A 69 7.73 8.00 0.04
CA VAL A 69 7.55 8.59 -1.28
C VAL A 69 7.85 7.52 -2.32
N LEU A 70 6.94 7.35 -3.29
CA LEU A 70 7.15 6.52 -4.47
C LEU A 70 8.51 6.87 -5.09
N LYS A 71 9.42 5.90 -5.09
CA LYS A 71 10.74 6.05 -5.69
C LYS A 71 10.62 5.97 -7.21
N GLU A 72 11.56 6.60 -7.92
CA GLU A 72 11.66 6.50 -9.38
C GLU A 72 11.87 5.06 -9.86
N LYS A 73 12.39 4.17 -9.00
CA LYS A 73 12.70 2.79 -9.36
C LYS A 73 12.72 1.87 -8.13
N TYR A 74 12.04 0.74 -8.26
CA TYR A 74 12.14 -0.43 -7.35
C TYR A 74 12.85 -1.59 -8.05
N GLU A 75 13.30 -2.57 -7.26
CA GLU A 75 14.01 -3.76 -7.74
C GLU A 75 13.44 -5.04 -7.10
N GLY A 76 13.80 -6.19 -7.65
CA GLY A 76 13.38 -7.48 -7.13
C GLY A 76 11.94 -7.86 -7.49
N ALA A 77 10.97 -7.30 -6.77
CA ALA A 77 9.55 -7.61 -6.91
C ALA A 77 8.64 -6.57 -6.23
N ILE A 78 7.35 -6.69 -6.49
CA ILE A 78 6.27 -5.98 -5.80
C ILE A 78 5.57 -6.99 -4.88
N LEU A 79 5.38 -6.62 -3.62
CA LEU A 79 4.65 -7.39 -2.62
C LEU A 79 3.33 -6.70 -2.29
N GLN A 80 2.22 -7.37 -2.56
CA GLN A 80 0.92 -7.06 -1.97
C GLN A 80 0.73 -7.96 -0.76
N ILE A 81 0.67 -7.38 0.43
CA ILE A 81 0.67 -8.10 1.70
C ILE A 81 -0.69 -8.00 2.38
N ARG A 82 -1.19 -9.13 2.88
CA ARG A 82 -2.36 -9.21 3.78
C ARG A 82 -1.99 -9.97 5.05
N GLY A 83 -2.42 -9.47 6.21
CA GLY A 83 -2.19 -10.12 7.51
C GLY A 83 -1.66 -9.16 8.58
N VAL A 84 -1.11 -9.71 9.66
CA VAL A 84 -0.58 -8.96 10.83
C VAL A 84 0.94 -8.76 10.77
N TYR A 85 1.58 -9.13 9.67
CA TYR A 85 3.00 -8.98 9.43
C TYR A 85 3.24 -8.23 8.13
N SER A 86 4.31 -7.44 8.10
CA SER A 86 4.83 -6.80 6.89
C SER A 86 6.29 -7.20 6.67
N VAL A 87 6.90 -6.70 5.60
CA VAL A 87 8.27 -7.00 5.19
C VAL A 87 9.03 -5.68 5.02
N LYS A 88 10.24 -5.58 5.59
CA LYS A 88 11.10 -4.41 5.33
C LYS A 88 11.45 -4.36 3.83
N PRO A 89 11.26 -3.20 3.15
CA PRO A 89 11.51 -3.08 1.72
C PRO A 89 12.94 -3.43 1.30
N GLU A 90 13.93 -3.07 2.12
CA GLU A 90 15.34 -3.26 1.80
C GLU A 90 15.77 -4.72 1.99
N PHE A 91 16.51 -5.24 1.01
CA PHE A 91 17.08 -6.58 1.08
C PHE A 91 18.56 -6.60 0.67
N ALA A 92 19.27 -7.60 1.18
CA ALA A 92 20.61 -7.95 0.75
C ALA A 92 20.70 -9.47 0.57
N LEU A 93 21.04 -9.93 -0.63
CA LEU A 93 21.18 -11.34 -0.96
C LEU A 93 22.62 -11.65 -1.38
N ARG A 94 23.10 -12.82 -1.00
CA ARG A 94 24.40 -13.33 -1.45
C ARG A 94 24.23 -13.98 -2.82
N SER A 95 25.04 -13.55 -3.79
CA SER A 95 25.17 -14.15 -5.12
C SER A 95 26.61 -14.64 -5.35
N GLU A 96 26.84 -15.37 -6.44
CA GLU A 96 28.17 -15.82 -6.84
C GLU A 96 29.14 -14.65 -7.10
N GLU A 97 28.61 -13.50 -7.53
CA GLU A 97 29.37 -12.28 -7.81
C GLU A 97 29.53 -11.35 -6.59
N GLY A 98 28.95 -11.72 -5.44
CA GLY A 98 28.98 -10.93 -4.20
C GLY A 98 27.59 -10.59 -3.65
N PHE A 99 27.50 -9.58 -2.78
CA PHE A 99 26.23 -9.15 -2.20
C PHE A 99 25.46 -8.22 -3.14
N VAL A 100 24.24 -8.61 -3.47
CA VAL A 100 23.27 -7.78 -4.16
C VAL A 100 22.41 -7.10 -3.11
N LYS A 101 22.25 -5.77 -3.21
CA LYS A 101 21.29 -5.01 -2.42
C LYS A 101 20.19 -4.48 -3.33
N GLY A 102 18.98 -4.41 -2.82
CA GLY A 102 17.85 -3.85 -3.55
C GLY A 102 16.71 -3.48 -2.61
N GLU A 103 15.61 -3.01 -3.20
CA GLU A 103 14.43 -2.59 -2.46
C GLU A 103 13.16 -3.04 -3.18
N LEU A 104 12.33 -3.78 -2.45
CA LEU A 104 11.01 -4.22 -2.88
C LEU A 104 10.02 -3.07 -2.79
N TYR A 105 9.02 -3.08 -3.67
CA TYR A 105 7.81 -2.30 -3.42
C TYR A 105 6.90 -3.10 -2.49
N VAL A 106 6.51 -2.53 -1.34
CA VAL A 106 5.65 -3.21 -0.37
C VAL A 106 4.36 -2.42 -0.21
N PHE A 107 3.24 -3.01 -0.60
CA PHE A 107 1.90 -2.50 -0.34
C PHE A 107 1.21 -3.41 0.67
N HIS A 108 0.75 -2.83 1.78
CA HIS A 108 0.15 -3.59 2.87
C HIS A 108 -1.35 -3.38 2.97
N GLU A 109 -2.11 -4.23 2.27
CA GLU A 109 -3.54 -4.12 2.05
C GLU A 109 -4.35 -4.03 3.36
N THR A 110 -4.07 -4.89 4.35
CA THR A 110 -4.79 -4.86 5.64
C THR A 110 -4.61 -3.54 6.38
N ALA A 111 -3.44 -2.93 6.24
CA ALA A 111 -3.10 -1.68 6.92
C ALA A 111 -3.76 -0.50 6.20
N THR A 112 -3.67 -0.48 4.88
CA THR A 112 -4.35 0.49 4.01
C THR A 112 -5.86 0.49 4.25
N ASN A 113 -6.50 -0.68 4.29
CA ASN A 113 -7.94 -0.77 4.54
C ASN A 113 -8.33 -0.23 5.92
N LYS A 114 -7.52 -0.48 6.96
CA LYS A 114 -7.74 0.11 8.29
C LYS A 114 -7.63 1.63 8.24
N ASN A 115 -6.59 2.15 7.59
CA ASN A 115 -6.38 3.58 7.42
C ASN A 115 -7.54 4.24 6.66
N HIS A 116 -8.08 3.60 5.61
CA HIS A 116 -9.23 4.12 4.87
C HIS A 116 -10.50 4.16 5.69
N ARG A 117 -10.75 3.14 6.54
CA ARG A 117 -11.88 3.16 7.47
C ARG A 117 -11.77 4.33 8.45
N ASP A 118 -10.59 4.50 9.05
CA ASP A 118 -10.34 5.60 9.99
C ASP A 118 -10.44 6.98 9.31
N LEU A 119 -9.98 7.09 8.06
CA LEU A 119 -10.04 8.31 7.26
C LEU A 119 -11.48 8.64 6.84
N ALA A 120 -12.22 7.66 6.33
CA ALA A 120 -13.61 7.83 5.90
C ALA A 120 -14.49 8.33 7.04
N LYS A 121 -14.36 7.72 8.21
CA LYS A 121 -15.06 8.15 9.43
C LYS A 121 -14.81 9.63 9.74
N GLU A 122 -13.54 10.03 9.81
CA GLU A 122 -13.20 11.41 10.17
C GLU A 122 -13.64 12.43 9.09
N LEU A 123 -13.49 12.09 7.81
CA LEU A 123 -13.94 12.92 6.69
C LEU A 123 -15.45 13.19 6.76
N ILE A 124 -16.24 12.19 7.15
CA ILE A 124 -17.69 12.34 7.34
C ILE A 124 -18.02 13.15 8.59
N GLU A 125 -17.41 12.82 9.75
CA GLU A 125 -17.65 13.51 11.02
C GLU A 125 -17.43 15.03 10.92
N VAL A 126 -16.36 15.45 10.24
CA VAL A 126 -16.01 16.87 10.08
C VAL A 126 -16.64 17.53 8.85
N LYS A 127 -17.46 16.79 8.10
CA LYS A 127 -18.08 17.23 6.84
C LYS A 127 -17.04 17.77 5.87
N ALA A 128 -15.96 17.01 5.67
CA ALA A 128 -14.98 17.24 4.62
C ALA A 128 -15.41 16.64 3.28
N VAL A 129 -16.35 15.70 3.29
CA VAL A 129 -16.94 15.09 2.10
C VAL A 129 -18.46 15.23 2.17
N GLN A 130 -19.10 15.46 1.02
CA GLN A 130 -20.56 15.50 0.89
C GLN A 130 -21.03 14.38 -0.04
N LEU A 131 -21.51 13.30 0.58
CA LEU A 131 -22.06 12.14 -0.12
C LEU A 131 -23.54 12.35 -0.49
N PHE A 132 -24.06 11.43 -1.31
CA PHE A 132 -25.49 11.38 -1.61
C PHE A 132 -26.32 11.01 -0.36
N PRO A 133 -27.61 11.40 -0.32
CA PRO A 133 -28.48 11.05 0.79
C PRO A 133 -28.55 9.53 1.02
N GLY A 134 -28.32 9.12 2.27
CA GLY A 134 -28.33 7.70 2.68
C GLY A 134 -26.98 7.00 2.62
N CYS A 135 -25.94 7.66 2.09
CA CYS A 135 -24.56 7.16 2.16
C CYS A 135 -23.87 7.61 3.46
N ASP A 136 -22.99 6.76 3.98
CA ASP A 136 -22.28 6.95 5.24
C ASP A 136 -20.77 6.69 5.11
N GLU A 137 -20.09 6.55 6.25
CA GLU A 137 -18.65 6.26 6.30
C GLU A 137 -18.27 4.91 5.71
N GLU A 138 -19.16 3.89 5.76
CA GLU A 138 -18.89 2.59 5.15
C GLU A 138 -18.90 2.71 3.63
N TYR A 139 -19.88 3.44 3.07
CA TYR A 139 -19.92 3.72 1.64
C TYR A 139 -18.63 4.41 1.14
N LEU A 140 -18.17 5.45 1.86
CA LEU A 140 -16.94 6.14 1.48
C LEU A 140 -15.70 5.23 1.58
N TYR A 141 -15.65 4.38 2.60
CA TYR A 141 -14.59 3.38 2.75
C TYR A 141 -14.57 2.37 1.59
N GLU A 142 -15.73 1.84 1.19
CA GLU A 142 -15.84 0.88 0.09
C GLU A 142 -15.38 1.53 -1.22
N ALA A 143 -15.85 2.74 -1.51
CA ALA A 143 -15.44 3.50 -2.69
C ALA A 143 -13.92 3.75 -2.71
N LEU A 144 -13.34 4.20 -1.58
CA LEU A 144 -11.89 4.38 -1.46
C LEU A 144 -11.14 3.07 -1.73
N SER A 145 -11.61 1.95 -1.17
CA SER A 145 -10.97 0.65 -1.31
C SER A 145 -10.97 0.14 -2.75
N GLU A 146 -12.07 0.35 -3.48
CA GLU A 146 -12.17 -0.03 -4.89
C GLU A 146 -11.22 0.80 -5.77
N VAL A 147 -11.23 2.12 -5.60
CA VAL A 147 -10.37 3.03 -6.39
C VAL A 147 -8.89 2.80 -6.05
N THR A 148 -8.59 2.44 -4.81
CA THR A 148 -7.22 2.11 -4.36
C THR A 148 -6.61 0.99 -5.16
N GLU A 149 -7.33 -0.10 -5.39
CA GLU A 149 -6.81 -1.24 -6.13
C GLU A 149 -6.43 -0.81 -7.55
N THR A 150 -7.32 -0.09 -8.22
CA THR A 150 -7.08 0.47 -9.56
C THR A 150 -5.88 1.43 -9.56
N TYR A 151 -5.84 2.37 -8.62
CA TYR A 151 -4.77 3.36 -8.51
C TYR A 151 -3.41 2.72 -8.19
N LEU A 152 -3.39 1.68 -7.35
CA LEU A 152 -2.20 0.92 -7.01
C LEU A 152 -1.61 0.26 -8.27
N TYR A 153 -2.42 -0.44 -9.07
CA TYR A 153 -1.94 -1.08 -10.30
C TYR A 153 -1.46 -0.06 -11.33
N GLN A 154 -2.15 1.08 -11.47
CA GLN A 154 -1.68 2.18 -12.32
C GLN A 154 -0.33 2.73 -11.86
N THR A 155 -0.15 2.89 -10.55
CA THR A 155 1.08 3.38 -9.93
C THR A 155 2.23 2.40 -10.13
N ILE A 156 1.99 1.11 -9.83
CA ILE A 156 2.91 0.00 -10.05
C ILE A 156 3.40 -0.04 -11.50
N ASN A 157 2.48 0.07 -12.46
CA ASN A 157 2.82 0.05 -13.89
C ASN A 157 3.74 1.20 -14.30
N LYS A 158 3.71 2.35 -13.59
CA LYS A 158 4.62 3.47 -13.84
C LYS A 158 6.00 3.25 -13.21
N VAL A 159 6.05 2.87 -11.93
CA VAL A 159 7.31 2.88 -11.13
C VAL A 159 8.08 1.55 -11.17
N ALA A 160 7.39 0.46 -11.46
CA ALA A 160 7.90 -0.90 -11.36
C ALA A 160 7.52 -1.73 -12.60
N ALA A 161 7.37 -1.07 -13.77
CA ALA A 161 7.08 -1.74 -15.03
C ALA A 161 8.01 -2.95 -15.23
N LYS A 162 7.42 -4.14 -15.43
CA LYS A 162 8.11 -5.44 -15.61
C LYS A 162 8.63 -6.12 -14.34
N LEU A 163 8.37 -5.60 -13.14
CA LEU A 163 8.60 -6.38 -11.92
C LEU A 163 7.45 -7.38 -11.70
N PRO A 164 7.75 -8.61 -11.25
CA PRO A 164 6.71 -9.55 -10.86
C PRO A 164 5.95 -9.05 -9.62
N ILE A 165 4.64 -9.27 -9.60
CA ILE A 165 3.77 -8.97 -8.47
C ILE A 165 3.50 -10.26 -7.72
N TYR A 166 3.73 -10.25 -6.41
CA TYR A 166 3.41 -11.37 -5.54
C TYR A 166 2.42 -10.96 -4.46
N TYR A 167 1.39 -11.77 -4.29
CA TYR A 167 0.49 -11.69 -3.16
C TYR A 167 1.01 -12.55 -2.01
N VAL A 168 1.22 -11.93 -0.86
CA VAL A 168 1.72 -12.56 0.36
C VAL A 168 0.65 -12.50 1.43
N LYS A 169 0.17 -13.66 1.88
CA LYS A 169 -0.76 -13.77 3.00
C LYS A 169 -0.02 -14.30 4.21
N PHE A 170 0.04 -13.49 5.27
CA PHE A 170 0.56 -13.88 6.58
C PHE A 170 -0.55 -14.37 7.50
N ASP A 171 -0.25 -15.43 8.25
CA ASP A 171 -1.06 -15.90 9.37
C ASP A 171 -0.56 -15.29 10.69
N GLU A 172 -1.30 -15.49 11.79
CA GLU A 172 -1.02 -14.86 13.08
C GLU A 172 0.30 -15.30 13.73
N ASP A 173 0.77 -16.51 13.41
CA ASP A 173 2.04 -17.08 13.86
C ASP A 173 3.25 -16.61 13.03
N GLY A 174 3.00 -15.80 12.00
CA GLY A 174 4.02 -15.29 11.09
C GLY A 174 4.46 -16.28 10.01
N SER A 175 3.76 -17.42 9.86
CA SER A 175 3.82 -18.22 8.64
C SER A 175 3.14 -17.47 7.49
N PHE A 176 3.47 -17.85 6.25
CA PHE A 176 2.96 -17.14 5.08
C PHE A 176 2.88 -18.01 3.83
N THR A 177 2.01 -17.58 2.92
CA THR A 177 1.90 -18.13 1.55
C THR A 177 2.20 -17.05 0.52
N VAL A 178 2.78 -17.46 -0.62
CA VAL A 178 3.16 -16.56 -1.73
C VAL A 178 2.52 -17.04 -3.02
N LYS A 179 1.71 -16.19 -3.64
CA LYS A 179 1.06 -16.40 -4.94
C LYS A 179 1.60 -15.39 -5.95
N ASP A 180 2.00 -15.87 -7.13
CA ASP A 180 2.38 -15.01 -8.25
C ASP A 180 1.11 -14.44 -8.90
N MET A 181 1.08 -13.11 -9.08
CA MET A 181 -0.04 -12.35 -9.65
C MET A 181 0.33 -11.75 -11.02
N SER A 182 1.50 -12.08 -11.58
CA SER A 182 2.01 -11.53 -12.85
C SER A 182 1.32 -12.10 -14.10
N THR A 183 0.30 -12.93 -13.93
CA THR A 183 -0.52 -13.56 -14.99
C THR A 183 -2.01 -13.33 -14.73
N VAL A 184 -2.43 -12.07 -14.88
CA VAL A 184 -3.83 -11.72 -15.15
C VAL A 184 -3.88 -10.98 -16.48
#